data_AF-N1WM09-F1
#
_entry.id   AF-N1WM09-F1
#
_cell.length_a   1.000
_cell.length_b   1.000
_cell.length_c   1.000
_cell.angle_alpha   90.00
_cell.angle_beta   90.00
_cell.angle_gamma   90.00
#
_symmetry.space_group_name_H-M   'P 1'
#
loop_
_entity.id
_entity.type
_entity.pdbx_description
1 polymer ?
#
loop_
_entity_poly.entity_id
_entity_poly.type
_entity_poly.pdbx_seq_one_letter_code
_entity_poly.pdbx_strand_id
1 'polypeptide(L)'
;MPTSITQKAVSLVSKNSHKKLSEFKRLGNHLYRNSNDLIHCIHFQYSQWNSGENGKFTINLAIVSESLYKFWTGNSLPKNPATALWPIQVRLSSLLPEKFDKWWTVDLNTNLVILTKEIIECLQAYALPFFSKYSSINELFDELKFDKSIPGIFESQRPLLLAMIYKLKQNEKESIKLIQKAFHESEGSRFQETVVLLANRLGLHINLIT
;
A
#
# COMPACT_ATOMS: atom_id res chain seq x y z
N MET A 1 21.32 -0.78 -22.38
CA MET A 1 21.83 -1.83 -21.46
C MET A 1 20.98 -3.09 -21.64
N PRO A 2 21.57 -4.29 -21.62
CA PRO A 2 20.80 -5.53 -21.68
C PRO A 2 19.87 -5.64 -20.47
N THR A 3 18.62 -6.07 -20.69
CA THR A 3 17.64 -6.33 -19.63
C THR A 3 18.15 -7.43 -18.70
N SER A 4 18.21 -7.18 -17.40
CA SER A 4 18.69 -8.18 -16.43
C SER A 4 17.76 -9.39 -16.35
N ILE A 5 18.27 -10.53 -15.89
CA ILE A 5 17.46 -11.74 -15.71
C ILE A 5 16.26 -11.49 -14.79
N THR A 6 16.45 -10.69 -13.74
CA THR A 6 15.37 -10.34 -12.80
C THR A 6 14.29 -9.49 -13.47
N GLN A 7 14.66 -8.53 -14.32
CA GLN A 7 13.69 -7.74 -15.08
C GLN A 7 12.88 -8.60 -16.06
N LYS A 8 13.53 -9.57 -16.73
CA LYS A 8 12.85 -10.53 -17.61
C LYS A 8 11.87 -11.39 -16.81
N ALA A 9 12.31 -11.94 -15.67
CA ALA A 9 11.47 -12.75 -14.80
C ALA A 9 10.26 -11.97 -14.28
N VAL A 10 10.46 -10.78 -13.70
CA VAL A 10 9.36 -9.95 -13.18
C VAL A 10 8.39 -9.56 -14.29
N SER A 11 8.88 -9.23 -15.50
CA SER A 11 8.01 -8.91 -16.64
C SER A 11 7.15 -10.10 -17.05
N LEU A 12 7.74 -11.30 -17.11
CA LEU A 12 7.02 -12.53 -17.44
C LEU A 12 5.99 -12.90 -16.35
N VAL A 13 6.40 -12.87 -15.09
CA VAL A 13 5.52 -13.15 -13.95
C VAL A 13 4.35 -12.17 -13.96
N SER A 14 4.62 -10.86 -14.00
CA SER A 14 3.61 -9.80 -14.06
C SER A 14 2.62 -10.00 -15.21
N LYS A 15 3.12 -10.28 -16.42
CA LYS A 15 2.28 -10.51 -17.60
C LYS A 15 1.37 -11.73 -17.42
N ASN A 16 1.86 -12.82 -16.84
CA ASN A 16 1.04 -14.02 -16.64
C ASN A 16 0.09 -13.89 -15.45
N SER A 17 0.48 -13.22 -14.37
CA SER A 17 -0.41 -12.84 -13.28
C SER A 17 -1.57 -11.99 -13.78
N HIS A 18 -1.33 -10.99 -14.62
CA HIS A 18 -2.39 -10.19 -15.26
C HIS A 18 -3.37 -11.03 -16.07
N LYS A 19 -2.91 -12.06 -16.79
CA LYS A 19 -3.79 -12.96 -17.54
C LYS A 19 -4.69 -13.80 -16.62
N LYS A 20 -4.25 -14.10 -15.41
CA LYS A 20 -4.98 -14.93 -14.43
C LYS A 20 -5.83 -14.12 -13.46
N LEU A 21 -5.48 -12.85 -13.25
CA LEU A 21 -6.19 -11.88 -12.42
C LEU A 21 -6.77 -10.79 -13.34
N SER A 22 -7.75 -11.18 -14.16
CA SER A 22 -8.25 -10.36 -15.27
C SER A 22 -8.94 -9.06 -14.85
N GLU A 23 -9.35 -8.95 -13.59
CA GLU A 23 -9.88 -7.72 -12.99
C GLU A 23 -8.81 -6.66 -12.73
N PHE A 24 -7.52 -7.04 -12.74
CA PHE A 24 -6.41 -6.12 -12.61
C PHE A 24 -5.96 -5.61 -13.97
N LYS A 25 -5.65 -4.31 -14.03
CA LYS A 25 -4.93 -3.67 -15.13
C LYS A 25 -3.43 -3.77 -14.86
N ARG A 26 -2.63 -3.92 -15.92
CA ARG A 26 -1.16 -3.90 -15.85
C ARG A 26 -0.59 -2.57 -16.33
N LEU A 27 0.26 -1.95 -15.53
CA LEU A 27 1.03 -0.75 -15.89
C LEU A 27 2.50 -0.92 -15.51
N GLY A 28 3.36 -0.94 -16.53
CA GLY A 28 4.72 -1.45 -16.38
C GLY A 28 4.67 -2.92 -15.93
N ASN A 29 5.39 -3.26 -14.86
CA ASN A 29 5.32 -4.58 -14.25
C ASN A 29 4.35 -4.66 -13.06
N HIS A 30 3.69 -3.57 -12.69
CA HIS A 30 2.77 -3.55 -11.55
C HIS A 30 1.34 -3.78 -12.00
N LEU A 31 0.52 -4.31 -11.11
CA LEU A 31 -0.90 -4.55 -11.36
C LEU A 31 -1.73 -3.69 -10.41
N TYR A 32 -2.88 -3.22 -10.87
CA TYR A 32 -3.83 -2.52 -10.01
C TYR A 32 -5.27 -2.72 -10.48
N ARG A 33 -6.24 -2.62 -9.55
CA ARG A 33 -7.66 -2.54 -9.87
C ARG A 33 -8.35 -1.52 -8.97
N ASN A 34 -9.39 -0.90 -9.49
CA ASN A 34 -10.26 -0.07 -8.66
C ASN A 34 -11.21 -0.97 -7.87
N SER A 35 -11.48 -0.60 -6.62
CA SER A 35 -12.46 -1.22 -5.73
C SER A 35 -13.18 -0.09 -5.00
N ASN A 36 -14.37 0.28 -5.48
CA ASN A 36 -15.08 1.47 -5.01
C ASN A 36 -14.17 2.71 -5.03
N ASP A 37 -13.92 3.28 -3.85
CA ASP A 37 -13.10 4.45 -3.55
C ASP A 37 -11.66 4.11 -3.13
N LEU A 38 -11.28 2.85 -3.28
CA LEU A 38 -9.94 2.32 -3.07
C LEU A 38 -9.35 1.74 -4.37
N ILE A 39 -8.04 1.53 -4.37
CA ILE A 39 -7.27 0.91 -5.44
C ILE A 39 -6.43 -0.20 -4.82
N HIS A 40 -6.62 -1.42 -5.30
CA HIS A 40 -5.81 -2.58 -4.91
C HIS A 40 -4.62 -2.68 -5.85
N CYS A 41 -3.43 -2.82 -5.27
CA CYS A 41 -2.16 -2.72 -5.99
C CYS A 41 -1.27 -3.91 -5.69
N ILE A 42 -0.68 -4.49 -6.73
CA ILE A 42 0.37 -5.51 -6.66
C ILE A 42 1.64 -4.90 -7.22
N HIS A 43 2.61 -4.66 -6.34
CA HIS A 43 3.85 -3.97 -6.64
C HIS A 43 5.05 -4.93 -6.59
N PHE A 44 5.61 -5.23 -7.76
CA PHE A 44 6.86 -5.99 -7.87
C PHE A 44 8.06 -5.11 -7.55
N GLN A 45 8.70 -5.36 -6.42
CA GLN A 45 9.86 -4.60 -5.95
C GLN A 45 11.15 -5.38 -6.21
N TYR A 46 12.07 -4.78 -6.95
CA TYR A 46 13.42 -5.32 -7.15
C TYR A 46 14.28 -5.09 -5.91
N SER A 47 15.22 -6.00 -5.66
CA SER A 47 16.33 -5.75 -4.74
C SER A 47 17.27 -4.72 -5.38
N GLN A 48 17.84 -3.84 -4.56
CA GLN A 48 18.87 -2.90 -5.00
C GLN A 48 20.20 -3.59 -5.36
N TRP A 49 20.39 -4.84 -4.94
CA TRP A 49 21.61 -5.63 -5.12
C TRP A 49 21.55 -6.57 -6.34
N ASN A 50 20.73 -6.25 -7.33
CA ASN A 50 20.60 -7.08 -8.54
C ASN A 50 21.76 -6.84 -9.50
N SER A 51 22.20 -7.90 -10.18
CA SER A 51 23.16 -7.86 -11.28
C SER A 51 22.48 -8.24 -12.60
N GLY A 52 23.25 -8.33 -13.69
CA GLY A 52 22.74 -8.78 -14.99
C GLY A 52 22.24 -10.23 -14.97
N GLU A 53 22.92 -11.09 -14.20
CA GLU A 53 22.79 -12.56 -14.25
C GLU A 53 22.16 -13.17 -13.00
N ASN A 54 22.03 -12.40 -11.92
CA ASN A 54 21.36 -12.82 -10.70
C ASN A 54 20.65 -11.64 -10.04
N GLY A 55 19.63 -11.93 -9.25
CA GLY A 55 18.97 -10.93 -8.44
C GLY A 55 17.80 -11.48 -7.67
N LYS A 56 17.13 -10.58 -6.97
CA LYS A 56 15.98 -10.87 -6.13
C LYS A 56 14.88 -9.87 -6.38
N PHE A 57 13.64 -10.30 -6.19
CA PHE A 57 12.49 -9.43 -6.10
C PHE A 57 11.50 -9.94 -5.06
N THR A 58 10.60 -9.07 -4.66
CA THR A 58 9.48 -9.37 -3.77
C THR A 58 8.21 -8.71 -4.31
N ILE A 59 7.08 -9.00 -3.68
CA ILE A 59 5.78 -8.48 -4.06
C ILE A 59 5.16 -7.81 -2.85
N ASN A 60 4.90 -6.52 -2.97
CA ASN A 60 4.10 -5.77 -2.00
C ASN A 60 2.65 -5.70 -2.50
N LEU A 61 1.72 -5.86 -1.58
CA LEU A 61 0.31 -5.57 -1.77
C LEU A 61 0.02 -4.24 -1.11
N ALA A 62 -0.73 -3.38 -1.78
CA ALA A 62 -1.16 -2.11 -1.22
C ALA A 62 -2.63 -1.83 -1.50
N ILE A 63 -3.28 -1.17 -0.55
CA ILE A 63 -4.61 -0.59 -0.72
C ILE A 63 -4.45 0.91 -0.60
N VAL A 64 -4.84 1.61 -1.65
CA VAL A 64 -4.57 3.02 -1.87
C VAL A 64 -5.89 3.76 -2.02
N SER A 65 -5.98 4.97 -1.46
CA SER A 65 -7.07 5.90 -1.75
C SER A 65 -6.47 7.19 -2.27
N GLU A 66 -6.97 7.69 -3.40
CA GLU A 66 -6.51 8.98 -3.95
C GLU A 66 -6.72 10.12 -2.96
N SER A 67 -7.89 10.18 -2.32
CA SER A 67 -8.22 11.22 -1.36
C SER A 67 -7.32 11.15 -0.12
N LEU A 68 -7.13 9.95 0.44
CA LEU A 68 -6.26 9.80 1.59
C LEU A 68 -4.80 10.13 1.21
N TYR A 69 -4.31 9.65 0.06
CA TYR A 69 -2.96 9.94 -0.41
C TYR A 69 -2.73 11.45 -0.56
N LYS A 70 -3.71 12.17 -1.10
CA LYS A 70 -3.65 13.63 -1.24
C LYS A 70 -3.59 14.35 0.10
N PHE A 71 -4.39 13.97 1.09
CA PHE A 71 -4.29 14.56 2.42
C PHE A 71 -2.96 14.25 3.09
N TRP A 72 -2.44 13.03 2.93
CA TRP A 72 -1.19 12.62 3.58
C TRP A 72 0.06 13.22 2.94
N THR A 73 0.09 13.37 1.62
CA THR A 73 1.29 13.80 0.88
C THR A 73 1.21 15.24 0.37
N GLY A 74 0.00 15.79 0.21
CA GLY A 74 -0.25 17.03 -0.50
C GLY A 74 -0.22 16.90 -2.03
N ASN A 75 0.05 15.70 -2.57
CA ASN A 75 0.22 15.47 -4.01
C ASN A 75 -0.95 14.65 -4.60
N SER A 76 -1.16 14.79 -5.90
CA SER A 76 -2.01 13.85 -6.65
C SER A 76 -1.40 12.45 -6.65
N LEU A 77 -2.25 11.43 -6.83
CA LEU A 77 -1.77 10.06 -6.96
C LEU A 77 -0.78 9.92 -8.13
N PRO A 78 0.31 9.14 -8.01
CA PRO A 78 1.20 8.87 -9.14
C PRO A 78 0.44 8.20 -10.29
N LYS A 79 0.93 8.42 -11.53
CA LYS A 79 0.38 7.78 -12.74
C LYS A 79 0.26 6.26 -12.60
N ASN A 80 1.19 5.63 -11.89
CA ASN A 80 1.08 4.24 -11.49
C ASN A 80 0.65 4.15 -10.02
N PRO A 81 -0.61 3.84 -9.71
CA PRO A 81 -1.10 3.80 -8.33
C PRO A 81 -0.39 2.75 -7.49
N ALA A 82 0.17 1.71 -8.12
CA ALA A 82 0.90 0.66 -7.41
C ALA A 82 2.22 1.11 -6.79
N THR A 83 2.74 2.30 -7.14
CA THR A 83 3.95 2.86 -6.53
C THR A 83 3.65 3.79 -5.36
N ALA A 84 2.38 4.09 -5.05
CA ALA A 84 2.01 4.92 -3.91
C ALA A 84 2.19 4.20 -2.58
N LEU A 85 1.88 2.90 -2.53
CA LEU A 85 2.08 1.98 -1.41
C LEU A 85 1.54 2.49 -0.04
N TRP A 86 0.44 3.24 -0.04
CA TRP A 86 -0.14 3.84 1.17
C TRP A 86 -1.66 4.05 1.00
N PRO A 87 -2.52 3.90 2.02
CA PRO A 87 -2.20 3.71 3.44
C PRO A 87 -1.84 2.29 3.88
N ILE A 88 -2.45 1.26 3.30
CA ILE A 88 -2.18 -0.11 3.73
C ILE A 88 -1.11 -0.69 2.81
N GLN A 89 -0.07 -1.26 3.42
CA GLN A 89 0.95 -2.00 2.69
C GLN A 89 1.32 -3.25 3.48
N VAL A 90 1.38 -4.38 2.78
CA VAL A 90 1.92 -5.63 3.30
C VAL A 90 2.75 -6.31 2.24
N ARG A 91 3.83 -6.98 2.64
CA ARG A 91 4.53 -7.87 1.72
C ARG A 91 3.74 -9.15 1.59
N LEU A 92 3.61 -9.68 0.36
CA LEU A 92 2.89 -10.93 0.11
C LEU A 92 3.42 -12.07 0.99
N SER A 93 4.74 -12.09 1.24
CA SER A 93 5.40 -13.08 2.08
C SER A 93 4.92 -13.09 3.54
N SER A 94 4.51 -11.94 4.08
CA SER A 94 3.92 -11.83 5.43
C SER A 94 2.54 -12.49 5.55
N LEU A 95 1.89 -12.79 4.42
CA LEU A 95 0.60 -13.48 4.36
C LEU A 95 0.73 -14.99 4.17
N LEU A 96 1.93 -15.49 3.86
CA LEU A 96 2.19 -16.92 3.69
C LEU A 96 2.17 -17.64 5.05
N PRO A 97 1.88 -18.95 5.11
CA PRO A 97 1.80 -19.71 6.37
C PRO A 97 3.06 -19.61 7.22
N GLU A 98 4.22 -19.64 6.58
CA GLU A 98 5.53 -19.57 7.25
C GLU A 98 5.88 -18.15 7.72
N LYS A 99 5.22 -17.11 7.20
CA LYS A 99 5.36 -15.67 7.55
C LYS A 99 6.79 -15.12 7.51
N PHE A 100 7.70 -15.68 6.72
CA PHE A 100 9.06 -15.15 6.55
C PHE A 100 9.14 -14.07 5.47
N ASP A 101 10.11 -13.14 5.57
CA ASP A 101 10.39 -12.16 4.52
C ASP A 101 10.97 -12.84 3.27
N LYS A 102 10.09 -13.34 2.40
CA LYS A 102 10.47 -14.00 1.15
C LYS A 102 10.87 -13.00 0.07
N TRP A 103 12.06 -13.24 -0.48
CA TRP A 103 12.57 -12.68 -1.72
C TRP A 103 12.79 -13.83 -2.71
N TRP A 104 12.13 -13.78 -3.87
CA TRP A 104 12.36 -14.75 -4.93
C TRP A 104 13.69 -14.45 -5.60
N THR A 105 14.63 -15.39 -5.51
CA THR A 105 15.91 -15.35 -6.21
C THR A 105 15.69 -15.79 -7.66
N VAL A 106 16.32 -15.08 -8.58
CA VAL A 106 16.32 -15.37 -10.00
C VAL A 106 17.75 -15.29 -10.51
N ASP A 107 18.18 -16.32 -11.20
CA ASP A 107 19.44 -16.44 -11.92
C ASP A 107 19.22 -17.06 -13.32
N LEU A 108 20.31 -17.31 -14.04
CA LEU A 108 20.26 -17.92 -15.38
C LEU A 108 19.68 -19.34 -15.41
N ASN A 109 19.66 -20.05 -14.28
CA ASN A 109 19.16 -21.43 -14.17
C ASN A 109 17.72 -21.50 -13.66
N THR A 110 17.13 -20.36 -13.30
CA THR A 110 15.80 -20.29 -12.73
C THR A 110 14.74 -20.71 -13.75
N ASN A 111 13.96 -21.75 -13.43
CA ASN A 111 12.82 -22.15 -14.24
C ASN A 111 11.67 -21.15 -14.08
N LEU A 112 11.58 -20.21 -15.02
CA LEU A 112 10.59 -19.13 -14.97
C LEU A 112 9.14 -19.62 -15.07
N VAL A 113 8.88 -20.80 -15.66
CA VAL A 113 7.52 -21.37 -15.72
C VAL A 113 7.07 -21.79 -14.33
N ILE A 114 7.93 -22.51 -13.60
CA ILE A 114 7.66 -22.94 -12.22
C ILE A 114 7.50 -21.72 -11.31
N LEU A 115 8.45 -20.77 -11.36
CA LEU A 115 8.38 -19.53 -10.58
C LEU A 115 7.09 -18.74 -10.83
N THR A 116 6.69 -18.61 -12.10
CA THR A 116 5.46 -17.91 -12.47
C THR A 116 4.23 -18.60 -11.90
N LYS A 117 4.17 -19.94 -11.99
CA LYS A 117 3.06 -20.73 -11.45
C LYS A 117 2.94 -20.54 -9.93
N GLU A 118 4.05 -20.69 -9.20
CA GLU A 118 4.11 -20.50 -7.75
C GLU A 118 3.59 -19.11 -7.33
N ILE A 119 4.05 -18.05 -8.00
CA ILE A 119 3.64 -16.69 -7.66
C ILE A 119 2.16 -16.45 -7.94
N ILE A 120 1.64 -16.98 -9.05
CA ILE A 120 0.21 -16.87 -9.37
C ILE A 120 -0.63 -17.56 -8.30
N GLU A 121 -0.23 -18.77 -7.89
CA GLU A 121 -0.90 -19.51 -6.82
C GLU A 121 -0.87 -18.73 -5.50
N CYS A 122 0.26 -18.13 -5.14
CA CYS A 122 0.37 -17.26 -3.96
C CYS A 122 -0.52 -16.01 -4.05
N LEU A 123 -0.58 -15.35 -5.21
CA LEU A 123 -1.44 -14.18 -5.39
C LEU A 123 -2.91 -14.55 -5.26
N GLN A 124 -3.33 -15.67 -5.85
CA GLN A 124 -4.72 -16.13 -5.77
C GLN A 124 -5.08 -16.56 -4.34
N ALA A 125 -4.21 -17.32 -3.67
CA ALA A 125 -4.47 -17.86 -2.35
C ALA A 125 -4.39 -16.83 -1.22
N TYR A 126 -3.54 -15.79 -1.35
CA TYR A 126 -3.25 -14.87 -0.24
C TYR A 126 -3.51 -13.40 -0.57
N ALA A 127 -3.21 -12.94 -1.79
CA ALA A 127 -3.43 -11.53 -2.14
C ALA A 127 -4.91 -11.21 -2.33
N LEU A 128 -5.67 -12.07 -3.03
CA LEU A 128 -7.10 -11.83 -3.25
C LEU A 128 -7.90 -11.82 -1.94
N PRO A 129 -7.72 -12.77 -1.00
CA PRO A 129 -8.40 -12.70 0.30
C PRO A 129 -7.95 -11.53 1.18
N PHE A 130 -6.71 -11.03 1.00
CA PHE A 130 -6.28 -9.80 1.67
C PHE A 130 -7.05 -8.59 1.12
N PHE A 131 -7.14 -8.45 -0.20
CA PHE A 131 -7.87 -7.35 -0.84
C PHE A 131 -9.37 -7.37 -0.55
N SER A 132 -9.99 -8.54 -0.39
CA SER A 132 -11.43 -8.63 -0.09
C SER A 132 -11.80 -8.10 1.29
N LYS A 133 -10.83 -7.87 2.19
CA LYS A 133 -11.07 -7.28 3.52
C LYS A 133 -11.22 -5.75 3.48
N TYR A 134 -10.83 -5.12 2.37
CA TYR A 134 -10.72 -3.66 2.26
C TYR A 134 -11.26 -3.19 0.92
N SER A 135 -12.55 -3.31 0.71
CA SER A 135 -13.19 -2.98 -0.56
C SER A 135 -13.61 -1.51 -0.69
N SER A 136 -13.68 -0.76 0.42
CA SER A 136 -14.08 0.66 0.48
C SER A 136 -13.47 1.41 1.68
N ILE A 137 -13.48 2.75 1.68
CA ILE A 137 -13.07 3.54 2.88
C ILE A 137 -13.97 3.25 4.08
N ASN A 138 -15.24 2.88 3.87
CA ASN A 138 -16.12 2.52 4.99
C ASN A 138 -15.64 1.26 5.71
N GLU A 139 -15.26 0.21 4.98
CA GLU A 139 -14.68 -0.98 5.60
C GLU A 139 -13.35 -0.67 6.29
N LEU A 140 -12.48 0.13 5.65
CA LEU A 140 -11.24 0.61 6.27
C LEU A 140 -11.51 1.37 7.58
N PHE A 141 -12.53 2.23 7.59
CA PHE A 141 -12.93 3.01 8.74
C PHE A 141 -13.39 2.14 9.91
N ASP A 142 -14.18 1.11 9.63
CA ASP A 142 -14.64 0.16 10.64
C ASP A 142 -13.45 -0.61 11.22
N GLU A 143 -12.54 -1.10 10.37
CA GLU A 143 -11.30 -1.79 10.81
C GLU A 143 -10.42 -0.89 11.69
N LEU A 144 -10.27 0.39 11.35
CA LEU A 144 -9.52 1.37 12.15
C LEU A 144 -10.17 1.63 13.51
N LYS A 145 -11.50 1.64 13.58
CA LYS A 145 -12.28 1.90 14.81
C LYS A 145 -12.25 0.75 15.81
N PHE A 146 -12.24 -0.49 15.34
CA PHE A 146 -12.22 -1.67 16.19
C PHE A 146 -10.80 -2.06 16.66
N ASP A 147 -9.86 -1.11 16.58
CA ASP A 147 -8.47 -1.24 17.01
C ASP A 147 -7.74 -2.48 16.47
N LYS A 148 -8.13 -2.92 15.28
CA LYS A 148 -7.45 -4.02 14.61
C LYS A 148 -6.11 -3.52 14.09
N SER A 149 -5.06 -4.34 14.20
CA SER A 149 -3.78 -4.06 13.56
C SER A 149 -3.96 -4.08 12.04
N ILE A 150 -3.65 -2.97 11.37
CA ILE A 150 -3.74 -2.85 9.92
C ILE A 150 -2.32 -2.76 9.35
N PRO A 151 -1.96 -3.62 8.37
CA PRO A 151 -0.61 -3.64 7.82
C PRO A 151 -0.16 -2.29 7.24
N GLY A 152 1.05 -1.86 7.61
CA GLY A 152 1.66 -0.64 7.09
C GLY A 152 1.20 0.66 7.76
N ILE A 153 0.27 0.59 8.72
CA ILE A 153 -0.18 1.75 9.52
C ILE A 153 0.45 1.65 10.91
N PHE A 154 1.21 2.66 11.30
CA PHE A 154 1.73 2.77 12.67
C PHE A 154 0.64 3.30 13.62
N GLU A 155 0.72 2.96 14.90
CA GLU A 155 -0.28 3.37 15.90
C GLU A 155 -0.43 4.90 15.98
N SER A 156 0.66 5.65 15.83
CA SER A 156 0.62 7.12 15.78
C SER A 156 -0.09 7.68 14.53
N GLN A 157 -0.15 6.91 13.44
CA GLN A 157 -0.82 7.32 12.20
C GLN A 157 -2.32 6.99 12.20
N ARG A 158 -2.75 6.03 13.01
CA ARG A 158 -4.16 5.62 13.13
C ARG A 158 -5.11 6.80 13.41
N PRO A 159 -4.91 7.68 14.41
CA PRO A 159 -5.81 8.81 14.66
C PRO A 159 -5.82 9.81 13.50
N LEU A 160 -4.71 9.99 12.81
CA LEU A 160 -4.61 10.86 11.64
C LEU A 160 -5.41 10.32 10.45
N LEU A 161 -5.35 9.00 10.23
CA LEU A 161 -6.12 8.34 9.18
C LEU A 161 -7.63 8.39 9.46
N LEU A 162 -8.03 8.19 10.72
CA LEU A 162 -9.42 8.37 11.14
C LEU A 162 -9.88 9.83 10.94
N ALA A 163 -9.06 10.82 11.27
CA ALA A 163 -9.40 12.23 11.05
C ALA A 163 -9.65 12.53 9.56
N MET A 164 -8.77 12.03 8.69
CA MET A 164 -8.91 12.15 7.24
C MET A 164 -10.22 11.52 6.73
N ILE A 165 -10.57 10.34 7.23
CA ILE A 165 -11.83 9.68 6.84
C ILE A 165 -13.04 10.46 7.37
N TYR A 166 -13.00 10.97 8.61
CA TYR A 166 -14.06 11.84 9.12
C TYR A 166 -14.24 13.10 8.27
N LYS A 167 -13.15 13.71 7.78
CA LYS A 167 -13.23 14.81 6.82
C LYS A 167 -13.96 14.40 5.53
N LEU A 168 -13.64 13.24 4.96
CA LEU A 168 -14.34 12.72 3.77
C LEU A 168 -15.83 12.48 4.02
N LYS A 169 -16.18 12.06 5.24
CA LYS A 169 -17.57 11.85 5.68
C LYS A 169 -18.25 13.14 6.15
N GLN A 170 -17.64 14.30 5.92
CA GLN A 170 -18.15 15.63 6.31
C GLN A 170 -18.43 15.78 7.82
N ASN A 171 -17.75 14.98 8.65
CA ASN A 171 -17.81 15.09 10.10
C ASN A 171 -16.59 15.86 10.62
N GLU A 172 -16.64 17.17 10.45
CA GLU A 172 -15.55 18.07 10.80
C GLU A 172 -15.25 18.08 12.30
N LYS A 173 -16.28 17.94 13.14
CA LYS A 173 -16.14 17.88 14.60
C LYS A 173 -15.22 16.76 15.05
N GLU A 174 -15.46 15.52 14.60
CA GLU A 174 -14.62 14.38 14.97
C GLU A 174 -13.24 14.43 14.29
N SER A 175 -13.16 14.98 13.07
CA SER A 175 -11.87 15.24 12.41
C SER A 175 -10.99 16.17 13.24
N ILE A 176 -11.51 17.32 13.67
CA ILE A 176 -10.79 18.31 14.47
C ILE A 176 -10.35 17.71 15.81
N LYS A 177 -11.27 17.03 16.50
CA LYS A 177 -10.99 16.40 17.79
C LYS A 177 -9.81 15.42 17.74
N LEU A 178 -9.73 14.60 16.70
CA LEU A 178 -8.62 13.65 16.53
C LEU A 178 -7.29 14.34 16.21
N ILE A 179 -7.33 15.40 15.39
CA ILE A 179 -6.13 16.19 15.07
C ILE A 179 -5.63 16.93 16.32
N GLN A 180 -6.52 17.56 17.10
CA GLN A 180 -6.18 18.18 18.39
C GLN A 180 -5.54 17.18 19.34
N LYS A 181 -6.16 16.01 19.50
CA LYS A 181 -5.61 14.95 20.36
C LYS A 181 -4.20 14.54 19.89
N ALA A 182 -4.02 14.26 18.60
CA ALA A 182 -2.72 13.89 18.05
C ALA A 182 -1.67 15.02 18.20
N PHE A 183 -2.09 16.29 18.10
CA PHE A 183 -1.21 17.45 18.28
C PHE A 183 -0.67 17.51 19.71
N HIS A 184 -1.54 17.35 20.71
CA HIS A 184 -1.14 17.34 22.12
C HIS A 184 -0.28 16.11 22.47
N GLU A 185 -0.65 14.92 22.00
CA GLU A 185 0.10 13.68 22.26
C GLU A 185 1.49 13.66 21.59
N SER A 186 1.72 14.52 20.59
CA SER A 186 2.98 14.63 19.87
C SER A 186 3.83 15.83 20.28
N GLU A 187 3.43 16.57 21.31
CA GLU A 187 4.10 17.80 21.76
C GLU A 187 5.61 17.59 22.00
N GLY A 188 6.43 18.47 21.44
CA GLY A 188 7.89 18.41 21.54
C GLY A 188 8.55 17.35 20.65
N SER A 189 7.79 16.60 19.85
CA SER A 189 8.31 15.62 18.90
C SER A 189 8.30 16.14 17.46
N ARG A 190 9.18 15.60 16.61
CA ARG A 190 9.14 15.84 15.15
C ARG A 190 7.83 15.38 14.49
N PHE A 191 7.09 14.47 15.13
CA PHE A 191 5.81 14.01 14.61
C PHE A 191 4.73 15.09 14.67
N GLN A 192 4.85 16.06 15.59
CA GLN A 192 3.93 17.19 15.69
C GLN A 192 3.87 18.01 14.40
N GLU A 193 5.01 18.19 13.71
CA GLU A 193 5.08 18.84 12.40
C GLU A 193 4.22 18.10 11.35
N THR A 194 4.19 16.76 11.41
CA THR A 194 3.35 15.94 10.52
C THR A 194 1.87 16.17 10.81
N VAL A 195 1.48 16.28 12.09
CA VAL A 195 0.11 16.58 12.49
C VAL A 195 -0.33 17.95 11.99
N VAL A 196 0.51 18.98 12.16
CA VAL A 196 0.23 20.34 11.67
C VAL A 196 0.12 20.37 10.15
N LEU A 197 1.04 19.72 9.43
CA LEU A 197 0.98 19.61 7.97
C LEU A 197 -0.30 18.94 7.49
N LEU A 198 -0.71 17.84 8.13
CA LEU A 198 -1.96 17.17 7.78
C LEU A 198 -3.16 18.07 8.05
N ALA A 199 -3.20 18.75 9.20
CA ALA A 199 -4.32 19.60 9.56
C ALA A 199 -4.52 20.76 8.57
N ASN A 200 -3.41 21.38 8.14
CA ASN A 200 -3.43 22.39 7.07
C ASN A 200 -4.00 21.81 5.75
N ARG A 201 -3.63 20.58 5.38
CA ARG A 201 -4.14 19.90 4.17
C ARG A 201 -5.61 19.48 4.28
N LEU A 202 -6.12 19.30 5.49
CA LEU A 202 -7.55 19.10 5.77
C LEU A 202 -8.34 20.43 5.82
N GLY A 203 -7.65 21.57 5.67
CA GLY A 203 -8.25 22.90 5.75
C GLY A 203 -8.63 23.31 7.17
N LEU A 204 -7.99 22.74 8.19
CA LEU A 204 -8.24 23.07 9.59
C LEU A 204 -7.31 24.21 10.00
N HIS A 205 -7.88 25.32 10.50
CA HIS A 205 -7.10 26.46 10.98
C HIS A 205 -6.28 26.10 12.22
N ILE A 206 -5.05 26.63 12.34
CA ILE A 206 -4.14 26.40 13.48
C ILE A 206 -4.82 26.67 14.82
N ASN A 207 -5.64 27.73 14.90
CA ASN A 207 -6.39 28.10 16.10
C ASN A 207 -7.43 27.05 16.54
N LEU A 208 -7.76 26.08 15.68
CA LEU A 208 -8.64 24.95 16.01
C LEU A 208 -7.85 23.73 16.48
N ILE A 209 -6.52 23.77 16.51
CA ILE A 209 -5.65 22.62 16.74
C ILE A 209 -4.76 22.82 17.97
N THR A 210 -4.31 24.07 18.18
CA THR A 210 -3.68 24.55 19.43
C THR A 210 -4.72 24.74 20.51
#